data_AF-A0A6V8PUN9-F1
#
_entry.id   AF-A0A6V8PUN9-F1
#
_cell.length_a   1.000
_cell.length_b   1.000
_cell.length_c   1.000
_cell.angle_alpha   90.00
_cell.angle_beta   90.00
_cell.angle_gamma   90.00
#
_symmetry.space_group_name_H-M   'P 1'
#
loop_
_entity.id
_entity.type
_entity.pdbx_description
1 polymer ?
#
loop_
_entity_poly.entity_id
_entity_poly.type
_entity_poly.pdbx_seq_one_letter_code
_entity_poly.pdbx_strand_id
1 'polypeptide(L)' 'MYQCEWRKEEDFVILIFRANYFLWHMVWLMMGNIVEVGLGKMAPTGVREILESRDRRRAGATAEARGLFLWDVRY' A
#
# COMPACT_ATOMS: atom_id res chain seq x y z
N MET A 1 11.84 -2.73 1.18
CA MET A 1 10.72 -3.50 1.73
C MET A 1 11.02 -4.96 1.48
N TYR A 2 10.99 -5.82 2.49
CA TYR A 2 11.32 -7.24 2.33
C TYR A 2 10.15 -8.17 2.64
N GLN A 3 9.06 -7.66 3.24
CA GLN A 3 7.86 -8.46 3.50
C GLN A 3 6.60 -7.59 3.34
N CYS A 4 5.63 -8.11 2.58
CA CYS A 4 4.28 -7.57 2.43
C CYS A 4 3.31 -8.72 2.71
N GLU A 5 2.47 -8.61 3.72
CA GLU A 5 1.44 -9.61 4.02
C GLU A 5 0.08 -8.94 4.11
N TRP A 6 -0.96 -9.67 3.72
CA TRP A 6 -2.34 -9.26 3.96
C TRP A 6 -3.08 -10.38 4.69
N ARG A 7 -4.00 -10.00 5.56
CA ARG A 7 -4.87 -10.92 6.31
C ARG A 7 -6.29 -10.39 6.27
N LYS A 8 -7.25 -11.30 6.16
CA LYS A 8 -8.67 -10.97 6.26
C LYS A 8 -9.17 -11.46 7.62
N GLU A 9 -9.55 -10.51 8.46
CA GLU A 9 -10.37 -10.73 9.64
C GLU A 9 -11.85 -10.57 9.25
N GLU A 10 -12.78 -10.89 10.14
CA GLU A 10 -14.24 -10.85 9.84
C GLU A 10 -14.69 -9.50 9.26
N ASP A 11 -14.24 -8.40 9.86
CA ASP A 11 -14.64 -7.03 9.47
C ASP A 11 -13.54 -6.23 8.77
N PHE A 12 -12.28 -6.69 8.80
CA PHE A 12 -11.12 -5.90 8.38
C PHE A 12 -10.19 -6.67 7.45
N VAL A 13 -9.62 -5.94 6.48
CA VAL A 13 -8.46 -6.40 5.72
C VAL A 13 -7.23 -5.68 6.26
N ILE A 14 -6.32 -6.44 6.88
CA ILE A 14 -5.10 -5.93 7.49
C ILE A 14 -3.95 -6.11 6.49
N LEU A 15 -3.25 -5.03 6.17
CA LEU A 15 -2.00 -5.08 5.40
C LEU A 15 -0.81 -4.73 6.29
N ILE A 16 0.19 -5.61 6.28
CA ILE A 16 1.40 -5.49 7.08
C ILE A 16 2.58 -5.25 6.15
N PHE A 17 3.21 -4.08 6.30
CA PHE A 17 4.38 -3.67 5.53
C PHE A 17 5.63 -3.74 6.40
N ARG A 18 6.67 -4.43 5.93
CA ARG A 18 7.96 -4.50 6.63
C ARG A 18 9.12 -4.06 5.74
N ALA A 19 9.87 -3.07 6.20
CA ALA A 19 11.02 -2.50 5.49
C ALA A 19 12.04 -1.91 6.48
N ASN A 20 13.29 -1.76 6.03
CA ASN A 20 14.33 -1.05 6.78
C ASN A 20 14.05 0.45 6.89
N TYR A 21 13.44 1.03 5.84
CA TYR A 21 13.01 2.41 5.80
C TYR A 21 11.79 2.52 4.87
N PHE A 22 10.95 3.51 5.15
CA PHE A 22 9.84 3.91 4.32
C PHE A 22 10.06 5.35 3.85
N LEU A 23 9.80 5.62 2.57
CA LEU A 23 9.80 7.00 2.09
C LEU A 23 8.54 7.72 2.59
N TRP A 24 8.60 9.05 2.63
CA TRP A 24 7.45 9.87 2.97
C TRP A 24 6.26 9.52 2.04
N HIS A 25 5.10 9.26 2.65
CA HIS A 25 3.87 8.81 2.00
C HIS A 25 3.93 7.44 1.27
N MET A 26 5.02 6.69 1.36
CA MET A 26 5.18 5.43 0.62
C MET A 26 4.05 4.44 0.90
N VAL A 27 3.76 4.19 2.18
CA VAL A 27 2.71 3.22 2.57
C VAL A 27 1.33 3.71 2.13
N TRP A 28 1.07 5.01 2.22
CA TRP A 28 -0.20 5.61 1.84
C TRP A 28 -0.47 5.54 0.34
N LEU A 29 0.55 5.78 -0.47
CA LEU A 29 0.48 5.64 -1.93
C LEU A 29 0.25 4.18 -2.33
N MET A 30 0.94 3.24 -1.67
CA MET A 30 0.73 1.81 -1.90
C MET A 30 -0.70 1.38 -1.54
N MET A 31 -1.19 1.81 -0.37
CA MET A 31 -2.56 1.50 0.07
C MET A 31 -3.60 2.07 -0.88
N GLY A 32 -3.41 3.29 -1.39
CA GLY A 32 -4.31 3.91 -2.37
C GLY A 32 -4.51 3.02 -3.60
N ASN A 33 -3.40 2.61 -4.22
CA ASN A 33 -3.40 1.71 -5.38
C ASN A 33 -4.03 0.34 -5.06
N ILE A 34 -3.70 -0.25 -3.91
CA ILE A 34 -4.23 -1.56 -3.51
C ILE A 34 -5.75 -1.51 -3.32
N VAL A 35 -6.26 -0.44 -2.72
CA VAL A 35 -7.70 -0.22 -2.55
C VAL A 35 -8.39 -0.04 -3.91
N GLU A 36 -7.81 0.74 -4.82
CA GLU A 36 -8.36 0.90 -6.17
C GLU A 36 -8.41 -0.41 -6.95
N VAL A 37 -7.40 -1.26 -6.81
CA VAL A 37 -7.41 -2.62 -7.37
C VAL A 37 -8.46 -3.50 -6.71
N GLY A 38 -8.55 -3.47 -5.37
CA GLY A 38 -9.54 -4.25 -4.62
C GLY A 38 -10.99 -3.85 -4.92
N LEU A 39 -11.22 -2.58 -5.26
CA LEU A 39 -12.51 -2.05 -5.71
C LEU A 39 -12.77 -2.26 -7.21
N GLY A 40 -11.83 -2.83 -7.96
CA GLY A 40 -11.94 -3.05 -9.41
C GLY A 40 -11.84 -1.77 -10.26
N LYS A 41 -11.43 -0.64 -9.68
CA LYS A 41 -11.23 0.64 -10.39
C LYS A 41 -9.91 0.68 -11.18
N MET A 42 -8.94 -0.14 -10.78
CA MET A 42 -7.64 -0.26 -11.42
C MET A 42 -7.31 -1.74 -11.64
N ALA A 43 -6.73 -2.09 -12.79
CA ALA A 43 -6.21 -3.43 -12.99
C ALA A 43 -4.94 -3.65 -12.16
N PRO A 44 -4.67 -4.87 -11.65
CA PRO A 44 -3.41 -5.17 -10.95
C PRO A 44 -2.15 -4.83 -11.75
N THR A 45 -2.24 -4.90 -13.09
CA THR A 45 -1.16 -4.48 -14.01
C THR A 45 -0.87 -2.98 -13.93
N GLY A 46 -1.87 -2.15 -13.64
CA GLY A 46 -1.71 -0.72 -13.46
C GLY A 46 -0.78 -0.37 -12.30
N VAL A 47 -0.80 -1.16 -11.21
CA VAL A 47 0.12 -0.96 -10.08
C VAL A 47 1.57 -1.20 -10.50
N ARG A 48 1.81 -2.22 -11.34
CA ARG A 48 3.15 -2.49 -11.89
C ARG A 48 3.63 -1.33 -12.76
N GLU A 49 2.78 -0.82 -13.65
CA GLU A 49 3.13 0.33 -14.49
C GLU A 49 3.44 1.59 -13.68
N ILE A 50 2.71 1.83 -12.58
CA ILE A 50 2.96 2.96 -11.68
C ILE A 50 4.34 2.81 -11.03
N LEU A 51 4.66 1.62 -10.52
CA LEU A 51 5.97 1.33 -9.91
C LEU A 51 7.11 1.47 -10.93
N GLU A 52 6.92 0.98 -12.15
CA GLU A 52 7.91 1.07 -13.24
C GLU A 52 8.10 2.50 -13.73
N SER A 53 7.03 3.29 -13.78
CA SER A 53 7.08 4.69 -14.22
C SER A 53 7.87 5.60 -13.28
N ARG A 54 8.03 5.19 -12.01
CA ARG A 54 8.63 5.99 -10.93
C ARG A 54 8.00 7.38 -10.76
N ASP A 55 6.82 7.62 -11.31
CA ASP A 55 6.12 8.89 -11.23
C ASP A 55 4.96 8.79 -10.25
N ARG A 56 5.10 9.47 -9.11
CA ARG A 56 4.07 9.55 -8.07
C ARG A 56 2.75 10.13 -8.57
N ARG A 57 2.76 10.93 -9.64
CA ARG A 57 1.54 11.52 -10.21
C ARG A 57 0.63 10.50 -10.88
N ARG A 58 1.18 9.32 -11.21
CA ARG A 58 0.43 8.20 -11.78
C ARG A 58 -0.17 7.28 -10.71
N ALA A 59 0.25 7.42 -9.45
CA ALA A 59 -0.36 6.69 -8.34
C ALA A 59 -1.80 7.18 -8.12
N GLY A 60 -2.69 6.24 -7.81
CA GLY A 60 -4.10 6.47 -7.53
C GLY A 60 -4.35 7.31 -6.29
N ALA A 61 -5.63 7.47 -5.93
CA ALA A 61 -6.03 8.28 -4.80
C ALA A 61 -5.32 7.80 -3.51
N THR A 62 -4.68 8.74 -2.80
CA THR A 62 -4.01 8.43 -1.53
C THR A 62 -5.04 7.88 -0.56
N ALA A 63 -4.77 6.70 0.02
CA ALA A 63 -5.68 6.08 0.99
C ALA A 63 -5.94 7.04 2.16
N GLU A 64 -7.09 6.93 2.82
CA GLU A 64 -7.33 7.72 4.03
C GLU A 64 -6.34 7.36 5.14
N ALA A 65 -6.00 8.35 5.97
CA ALA A 65 -5.05 8.25 7.08
C ALA A 65 -5.39 7.22 8.15
N ARG A 66 -6.65 6.81 8.14
CA ARG A 66 -7.30 6.14 9.25
C ARG A 66 -7.02 4.65 9.07
N GLY A 67 -5.96 4.17 9.70
CA GLY A 67 -5.61 2.75 9.69
C GLY A 67 -4.11 2.44 9.60
N LEU A 68 -3.25 3.44 9.37
CA LEU A 68 -1.81 3.22 9.43
C LEU A 68 -1.30 3.39 10.86
N PHE A 69 -0.73 2.33 11.42
CA PHE A 69 -0.03 2.35 12.70
C PHE A 69 1.32 1.64 12.59
N LEU A 70 2.32 2.14 13.31
CA LEU A 70 3.59 1.43 13.48
C LEU A 70 3.37 0.31 14.49
N TRP A 71 3.48 -0.94 14.06
CA TRP A 71 3.21 -2.10 14.91
C TRP A 71 4.44 -2.62 15.65
N ASP A 72 5.58 -2.78 14.95
CA ASP A 72 6.79 -3.39 15.50
C ASP A 72 8.05 -2.80 14.85
N VAL A 73 9.08 -2.58 15.66
CA VAL A 73 10.42 -2.17 15.22
C VAL A 73 11.41 -3.19 15.77
N ARG A 74 12.07 -3.91 14.86
CA ARG A 74 13.08 -4.91 15.24
C ARG A 74 14.48 -4.30 15.18
N TYR A 75 15.28 -4.60 16.20
CA TYR A 75 16.68 -4.21 16.34
C TYR A 75 17.60 -5.38 15.99
#